data_AF-K4ID10-F1
#
_entry.id   AF-K4ID10-F1
#
_cell.length_a   1.000
_cell.length_b   1.000
_cell.length_c   1.000
_cell.angle_alpha   90.00
_cell.angle_beta   90.00
_cell.angle_gamma   90.00
#
_symmetry.space_group_name_H-M   'P 1'
#
loop_
_entity.id
_entity.type
_entity.pdbx_description
1 polymer ?
#
loop_
_entity_poly.entity_id
_entity_poly.type
_entity_poly.pdbx_seq_one_letter_code
_entity_poly.pdbx_strand_id
1 'polypeptide(L)'
;MKSKLKIFNDFAEGILPHEASYLLSDNKIRDDEKESILNKVCDNASSLVVSHYFDENIDKRKYTYIKKWITKKLERADVDEYLSYLYITENKILTDTIKPLEEENLLNQIDNFNSTSFYFQKFYELVRVYQDFLLIRFRYQDCKLTEAFLKDNSEFYLKAVEVKEQLFLPLKILPSNILRAALTLNIGKKNY
;
A
#
# COMPACT_ATOMS: atom_id res chain seq x y z
N MET A 1 -2.68 -36.90 -12.49
CA MET A 1 -3.39 -36.73 -11.20
C MET A 1 -3.42 -35.24 -10.86
N LYS A 2 -4.60 -34.65 -10.59
CA LYS A 2 -4.67 -33.28 -10.06
C LYS A 2 -4.08 -33.33 -8.64
N SER A 3 -2.93 -32.69 -8.41
CA SER A 3 -2.37 -32.54 -7.06
C SER A 3 -3.44 -31.91 -6.17
N LYS A 4 -3.67 -32.50 -4.99
CA LYS A 4 -4.67 -32.08 -4.00
C LYS A 4 -4.48 -30.60 -3.58
N LEU A 5 -3.25 -30.09 -3.75
CA LEU A 5 -2.82 -28.75 -3.34
C LEU A 5 -2.43 -27.83 -4.49
N LYS A 6 -2.71 -28.18 -5.76
CA LYS A 6 -2.28 -27.38 -6.92
C LYS A 6 -2.57 -25.87 -6.78
N ILE A 7 -3.80 -25.50 -6.39
CA ILE A 7 -4.22 -24.09 -6.22
C ILE A 7 -3.41 -23.36 -5.14
N PHE A 8 -2.94 -24.08 -4.12
CA PHE A 8 -2.13 -23.50 -3.06
C PHE A 8 -0.66 -23.40 -3.49
N ASN A 9 -0.14 -24.41 -4.18
CA ASN A 9 1.22 -24.37 -4.74
C ASN A 9 1.37 -23.22 -5.73
N ASP A 10 0.46 -23.11 -6.71
CA ASP A 10 0.45 -22.02 -7.69
C ASP A 10 0.38 -20.64 -7.00
N PHE A 11 -0.31 -20.55 -5.85
CA PHE A 11 -0.36 -19.33 -5.04
C PHE A 11 0.96 -19.05 -4.30
N ALA A 12 1.55 -20.07 -3.67
CA ALA A 12 2.80 -19.94 -2.92
C ALA A 12 3.98 -19.58 -3.82
N GLU A 13 4.00 -20.08 -5.06
CA GLU A 13 5.00 -19.73 -6.09
C GLU A 13 4.93 -18.25 -6.51
N GLY A 14 3.78 -17.60 -6.34
CA GLY A 14 3.61 -16.18 -6.65
C GLY A 14 4.12 -15.22 -5.58
N ILE A 15 4.50 -15.72 -4.39
CA ILE A 15 4.97 -14.89 -3.28
C ILE A 15 6.41 -14.46 -3.50
N LEU A 16 6.68 -13.16 -3.36
CA LEU A 16 8.00 -12.57 -3.60
C LEU A 16 8.87 -12.59 -2.32
N PRO A 17 10.22 -12.57 -2.43
CA PRO A 17 11.11 -12.64 -1.27
C PRO A 17 10.90 -11.53 -0.23
N HIS A 18 10.57 -10.32 -0.67
CA HIS A 18 10.31 -9.19 0.22
C HIS A 18 8.94 -9.31 0.91
N GLU A 19 7.93 -9.85 0.21
CA GLU A 19 6.63 -10.19 0.81
C GLU A 19 6.80 -11.27 1.87
N ALA A 20 7.59 -12.32 1.59
CA ALA A 20 7.91 -13.35 2.57
C ALA A 20 8.55 -12.78 3.85
N SER A 21 9.50 -11.84 3.69
CA SER A 21 10.13 -11.13 4.81
C SER A 21 9.10 -10.32 5.62
N TYR A 22 8.15 -9.68 4.95
CA TYR A 22 7.05 -8.94 5.58
C TYR A 22 6.02 -9.86 6.27
N LEU A 23 5.76 -11.04 5.72
CA LEU A 23 4.85 -12.01 6.33
C LEU A 23 5.39 -12.52 7.68
N LEU A 24 6.71 -12.73 7.80
CA LEU A 24 7.38 -13.21 9.01
C LEU A 24 7.47 -12.15 10.13
N SER A 25 7.55 -10.86 9.80
CA SER A 25 7.79 -9.79 10.79
C SER A 25 6.63 -9.51 11.76
N ASP A 26 5.41 -9.91 11.42
CA ASP A 26 4.20 -9.76 12.26
C ASP A 26 3.34 -11.04 12.19
N ASN A 27 3.92 -12.17 12.57
CA ASN A 27 3.20 -13.44 12.63
C ASN A 27 2.43 -13.56 13.96
N LYS A 28 1.09 -13.61 13.88
CA LYS A 28 0.18 -13.84 15.03
C LYS A 28 -0.47 -15.22 15.00
N ILE A 29 -0.03 -16.10 14.11
CA ILE A 29 -0.54 -17.48 14.00
C ILE A 29 0.03 -18.29 15.15
N ARG A 30 -0.84 -18.97 15.91
CA ARG A 30 -0.48 -19.78 17.08
C ARG A 30 -0.70 -21.29 16.87
N ASP A 31 -1.09 -21.69 15.67
CA ASP A 31 -1.36 -23.08 15.32
C ASP A 31 -0.13 -23.63 14.59
N ASP A 32 0.53 -24.62 15.18
CA ASP A 32 1.82 -25.14 14.73
C ASP A 32 1.79 -25.62 13.27
N GLU A 33 0.69 -26.25 12.82
CA GLU A 33 0.56 -26.68 11.43
C GLU A 33 0.38 -25.48 10.49
N LYS A 34 -0.40 -24.46 10.90
CA LYS A 34 -0.57 -23.24 10.11
C LYS A 34 0.74 -22.43 10.03
N GLU A 35 1.47 -22.35 11.13
CA GLU A 35 2.79 -21.70 11.18
C GLU A 35 3.81 -22.45 10.31
N SER A 36 3.81 -23.79 10.35
CA SER A 36 4.65 -24.61 9.49
C SER A 36 4.36 -24.38 8.00
N ILE A 37 3.08 -24.27 7.61
CA ILE A 37 2.70 -23.91 6.23
C ILE A 37 3.25 -22.52 5.87
N LEU A 38 3.08 -21.52 6.74
CA LEU A 38 3.54 -20.15 6.48
C LEU A 38 5.06 -20.09 6.31
N ASN A 39 5.81 -20.70 7.24
CA ASN A 39 7.27 -20.73 7.17
C ASN A 39 7.74 -21.40 5.88
N LYS A 40 7.12 -22.51 5.48
CA LYS A 40 7.44 -23.18 4.21
C LYS A 40 7.13 -22.33 2.98
N VAL A 41 6.05 -21.53 3.00
CA VAL A 41 5.80 -20.54 1.93
C VAL A 41 6.93 -19.51 1.88
N CYS A 42 7.31 -18.94 3.02
CA CYS A 42 8.36 -17.92 3.10
C CYS A 42 9.74 -18.45 2.72
N ASP A 43 10.07 -19.67 3.12
CA ASP A 43 11.33 -20.35 2.78
C ASP A 43 11.42 -20.61 1.28
N ASN A 44 10.33 -21.10 0.67
CA ASN A 44 10.26 -21.33 -0.78
C ASN A 44 10.37 -20.02 -1.57
N ALA A 45 9.74 -18.93 -1.10
CA ALA A 45 9.83 -17.62 -1.74
C ALA A 45 11.23 -16.99 -1.63
N SER A 46 11.96 -17.29 -0.55
CA SER A 46 13.32 -16.78 -0.31
C SER A 46 14.40 -17.63 -0.98
N SER A 47 14.09 -18.90 -1.28
CA SER A 47 15.03 -19.87 -1.85
C SER A 47 14.95 -19.90 -3.37
N LEU A 48 15.99 -19.39 -4.04
CA LEU A 48 16.09 -19.42 -5.52
C LEU A 48 16.36 -20.83 -6.09
N VAL A 49 16.73 -21.79 -5.25
CA VAL A 49 17.32 -23.08 -5.67
C VAL A 49 16.53 -24.30 -5.18
N VAL A 50 15.86 -24.20 -4.03
CA VAL A 50 15.18 -25.34 -3.38
C VAL A 50 13.73 -24.97 -3.11
N SER A 51 12.82 -25.74 -3.71
CA SER A 51 11.39 -25.66 -3.42
C SER A 51 10.98 -26.89 -2.62
N HIS A 52 10.46 -26.67 -1.41
CA HIS A 52 9.96 -27.73 -0.55
C HIS A 52 8.49 -28.02 -0.85
N TYR A 53 8.15 -29.31 -0.98
CA TYR A 53 6.77 -29.74 -1.15
C TYR A 53 5.95 -29.51 0.13
N PHE A 54 4.70 -29.08 -0.05
CA PHE A 54 3.71 -28.97 1.02
C PHE A 54 3.17 -30.34 1.43
N ASP A 55 2.82 -30.49 2.70
CA ASP A 55 2.35 -31.76 3.26
C ASP A 55 0.87 -32.00 2.90
N GLU A 56 0.60 -33.04 2.11
CA GLU A 56 -0.76 -33.40 1.67
C GLU A 56 -1.65 -34.01 2.77
N ASN A 57 -1.06 -34.35 3.93
CA ASN A 57 -1.76 -34.90 5.09
C ASN A 57 -2.42 -33.81 5.96
N ILE A 58 -1.92 -32.57 5.88
CA ILE A 58 -2.53 -31.44 6.61
C ILE A 58 -3.92 -31.12 6.04
N ASP A 59 -4.86 -30.78 6.93
CA ASP A 59 -6.23 -30.40 6.54
C ASP A 59 -6.22 -29.23 5.54
N LYS A 60 -6.88 -29.41 4.39
CA LYS A 60 -7.09 -28.40 3.34
C LYS A 60 -7.66 -27.07 3.88
N ARG A 61 -8.44 -27.10 4.96
CA ARG A 61 -8.96 -25.91 5.64
C ARG A 61 -7.85 -25.01 6.17
N LYS A 62 -6.73 -25.59 6.64
CA LYS A 62 -5.57 -24.83 7.12
C LYS A 62 -4.85 -24.12 5.98
N TYR A 63 -4.65 -24.78 4.85
CA TYR A 63 -4.15 -24.15 3.62
C TYR A 63 -5.04 -23.00 3.13
N THR A 64 -6.37 -23.21 3.15
CA THR A 64 -7.34 -22.17 2.75
C THR A 64 -7.26 -20.96 3.69
N TYR A 65 -7.11 -21.20 4.99
CA TYR A 65 -6.94 -20.15 5.98
C TYR A 65 -5.65 -19.37 5.74
N ILE A 66 -4.51 -20.06 5.58
CA ILE A 66 -3.21 -19.41 5.34
C ILE A 66 -3.23 -18.58 4.07
N LYS A 67 -3.77 -19.12 2.97
CA LYS A 67 -3.93 -18.36 1.72
C LYS A 67 -4.71 -17.06 1.96
N LYS A 68 -5.87 -17.13 2.61
CA LYS A 68 -6.68 -15.94 2.92
C LYS A 68 -5.97 -14.96 3.84
N TRP A 69 -5.23 -15.46 4.83
CA TRP A 69 -4.49 -14.63 5.77
C TRP A 69 -3.33 -13.90 5.08
N ILE A 70 -2.54 -14.59 4.26
CA ILE A 70 -1.45 -14.00 3.47
C ILE A 70 -2.01 -12.93 2.54
N THR A 71 -3.01 -13.26 1.72
CA THR A 71 -3.66 -12.32 0.80
C THR A 71 -4.09 -11.05 1.54
N LYS A 72 -4.85 -11.19 2.64
CA LYS A 72 -5.32 -10.03 3.42
C LYS A 72 -4.19 -9.23 4.05
N LYS A 73 -3.08 -9.88 4.44
CA LYS A 73 -1.92 -9.21 5.04
C LYS A 73 -1.12 -8.44 3.98
N LEU A 74 -0.96 -9.00 2.79
CA LEU A 74 -0.28 -8.35 1.66
C LEU A 74 -1.12 -7.23 1.04
N GLU A 75 -2.43 -7.41 0.84
CA GLU A 75 -3.35 -6.35 0.38
C GLU A 75 -3.29 -5.10 1.28
N ARG A 76 -3.15 -5.28 2.60
CA ARG A 76 -2.98 -4.16 3.54
C ARG A 76 -1.66 -3.41 3.38
N ALA A 77 -0.65 -4.08 2.85
CA ALA A 77 0.65 -3.49 2.53
C ALA A 77 0.74 -3.05 1.07
N ASP A 78 -0.28 -3.37 0.25
CA ASP A 78 -0.35 -2.96 -1.15
C ASP A 78 -0.61 -1.46 -1.21
N VAL A 79 0.50 -0.77 -1.44
CA VAL A 79 0.54 0.69 -1.52
C VAL A 79 -0.30 1.18 -2.71
N ASP A 80 -0.28 0.49 -3.85
CA ASP A 80 -0.96 0.94 -5.05
C ASP A 80 -2.49 0.86 -4.90
N GLU A 81 -2.99 -0.20 -4.29
CA GLU A 81 -4.42 -0.34 -3.97
C GLU A 81 -4.87 0.76 -3.00
N TYR A 82 -4.09 1.02 -1.96
CA TYR A 82 -4.39 2.08 -1.01
C TYR A 82 -4.40 3.46 -1.68
N LEU A 83 -3.42 3.75 -2.54
CA LEU A 83 -3.39 5.00 -3.29
C LEU A 83 -4.63 5.17 -4.18
N SER A 84 -5.04 4.11 -4.88
CA SER A 84 -6.26 4.10 -5.69
C SER A 84 -7.51 4.40 -4.85
N TYR A 85 -7.61 3.78 -3.68
CA TYR A 85 -8.66 4.07 -2.71
C TYR A 85 -8.70 5.54 -2.29
N LEU A 86 -7.55 6.18 -2.03
CA LEU A 86 -7.48 7.60 -1.66
C LEU A 86 -8.05 8.50 -2.77
N TYR A 87 -7.67 8.28 -4.02
CA TYR A 87 -8.15 9.08 -5.15
C TYR A 87 -9.64 8.87 -5.44
N ILE A 88 -10.13 7.62 -5.37
CA ILE A 88 -11.55 7.33 -5.58
C ILE A 88 -12.39 8.02 -4.49
N THR A 89 -11.93 7.95 -3.24
CA THR A 89 -12.63 8.57 -2.10
C THR A 89 -12.63 10.09 -2.20
N GLU A 90 -11.50 10.71 -2.55
CA GLU A 90 -11.40 12.15 -2.79
C GLU A 90 -12.40 12.61 -3.86
N ASN A 91 -12.43 11.93 -5.01
CA ASN A 91 -13.36 12.25 -6.09
C ASN A 91 -14.82 12.14 -5.64
N LYS A 92 -15.16 11.12 -4.84
CA LYS A 92 -16.50 10.97 -4.28
C LYS A 92 -16.89 12.10 -3.34
N ILE A 93 -15.96 12.58 -2.51
CA ILE A 93 -16.19 13.72 -1.61
C ILE A 93 -16.40 15.00 -2.43
N LEU A 94 -15.52 15.26 -3.41
CA LEU A 94 -15.59 16.44 -4.27
C LEU A 94 -16.88 16.50 -5.11
N THR A 95 -17.37 15.34 -5.54
CA THR A 95 -18.59 15.21 -6.34
C THR A 95 -19.86 15.00 -5.52
N ASP A 96 -19.75 14.98 -4.19
CA ASP A 96 -20.86 14.68 -3.27
C ASP A 96 -21.55 13.33 -3.56
N THR A 97 -20.78 12.31 -3.92
CA THR A 97 -21.25 10.95 -4.21
C THR A 97 -20.80 9.92 -3.19
N ILE A 98 -20.08 10.35 -2.14
CA ILE A 98 -19.63 9.48 -1.05
C ILE A 98 -20.81 8.92 -0.26
N LYS A 99 -20.79 7.62 0.03
CA LYS A 99 -21.86 6.93 0.76
C LYS A 99 -21.59 6.91 2.28
N PRO A 100 -22.63 6.82 3.13
CA PRO A 100 -22.45 6.79 4.59
C PRO A 100 -21.47 5.73 5.10
N LEU A 101 -21.47 4.53 4.51
CA LEU A 101 -20.54 3.45 4.87
C LEU A 101 -19.09 3.80 4.51
N GLU A 102 -18.87 4.53 3.42
CA GLU A 102 -17.54 4.96 2.98
C GLU A 102 -17.00 6.07 3.88
N GLU A 103 -17.89 6.97 4.32
CA GLU A 103 -17.58 7.99 5.32
C GLU A 103 -17.19 7.38 6.67
N GLU A 104 -17.96 6.40 7.15
CA GLU A 104 -17.64 5.67 8.38
C GLU A 104 -16.26 5.00 8.29
N ASN A 105 -15.96 4.35 7.16
CA ASN A 105 -14.64 3.75 6.93
C ASN A 105 -13.52 4.80 6.93
N LEU A 106 -13.75 5.97 6.31
CA LEU A 106 -12.77 7.06 6.29
C LEU A 106 -12.54 7.61 7.71
N LEU A 107 -13.60 7.87 8.48
CA LEU A 107 -13.49 8.33 9.87
C LEU A 107 -12.73 7.32 10.74
N ASN A 108 -13.01 6.03 10.59
CA ASN A 108 -12.27 4.97 11.30
C ASN A 108 -10.79 4.94 10.92
N GLN A 109 -10.43 5.20 9.66
CA GLN A 109 -9.03 5.30 9.24
C GLN A 109 -8.33 6.53 9.83
N ILE A 110 -9.04 7.65 9.97
CA ILE A 110 -8.50 8.86 10.58
C ILE A 110 -8.25 8.64 12.08
N ASP A 111 -9.21 8.03 12.77
CA ASP A 111 -9.12 7.73 14.22
C ASP A 111 -7.97 6.75 14.55
N ASN A 112 -7.76 5.76 13.68
CA ASN A 112 -6.75 4.71 13.86
C ASN A 112 -5.48 4.96 13.02
N PHE A 113 -5.22 6.20 12.63
CA PHE A 113 -4.10 6.50 11.75
C PHE A 113 -2.75 6.19 12.40
N ASN A 114 -1.84 5.59 11.63
CA ASN A 114 -0.46 5.35 12.03
C ASN A 114 0.51 6.19 11.19
N SER A 115 1.41 6.91 11.89
CA SER A 115 2.46 7.79 11.37
C SER A 115 3.41 7.19 10.31
N THR A 116 3.45 5.87 10.14
CA THR A 116 4.32 5.19 9.16
C THR A 116 3.66 4.93 7.80
N SER A 117 2.52 5.54 7.49
CA SER A 117 1.83 5.33 6.21
C SER A 117 2.61 5.94 5.04
N PHE A 118 2.88 5.13 4.01
CA PHE A 118 3.65 5.53 2.82
C PHE A 118 3.01 6.71 2.07
N TYR A 119 1.68 6.75 1.97
CA TYR A 119 0.93 7.84 1.35
C TYR A 119 0.39 8.86 2.36
N PHE A 120 1.09 9.05 3.48
CA PHE A 120 0.70 10.01 4.51
C PHE A 120 0.33 11.39 3.93
N GLN A 121 1.15 11.96 3.04
CA GLN A 121 0.87 13.26 2.44
C GLN A 121 -0.49 13.27 1.72
N LYS A 122 -0.77 12.26 0.90
CA LYS A 122 -2.02 12.20 0.12
C LYS A 122 -3.22 11.94 1.03
N PHE A 123 -3.06 11.11 2.07
CA PHE A 123 -4.12 10.90 3.07
C PHE A 123 -4.42 12.19 3.84
N TYR A 124 -3.40 12.95 4.24
CA TYR A 124 -3.58 14.25 4.89
C TYR A 124 -4.35 15.24 4.00
N GLU A 125 -4.01 15.31 2.71
CA GLU A 125 -4.74 16.12 1.72
C GLU A 125 -6.22 15.68 1.58
N LEU A 126 -6.49 14.37 1.53
CA LEU A 126 -7.84 13.82 1.51
C LEU A 126 -8.65 14.25 2.76
N VAL A 127 -8.05 14.20 3.96
CA VAL A 127 -8.73 14.60 5.20
C VAL A 127 -9.07 16.09 5.20
N ARG A 128 -8.22 16.95 4.60
CA ARG A 128 -8.56 18.38 4.41
C ARG A 128 -9.78 18.56 3.52
N VAL A 129 -9.82 17.89 2.38
CA VAL A 129 -10.97 17.92 1.46
C VAL A 129 -12.24 17.41 2.16
N TYR A 130 -12.10 16.37 2.98
CA TYR A 130 -13.22 15.85 3.76
C TYR A 130 -13.68 16.82 4.86
N GLN A 131 -12.76 17.53 5.52
CA GLN A 131 -13.10 18.56 6.51
C GLN A 131 -13.94 19.67 5.87
N ASP A 132 -13.55 20.16 4.68
CA ASP A 132 -14.32 21.17 3.94
C ASP A 132 -15.74 20.66 3.61
N PHE A 133 -15.84 19.39 3.16
CA PHE A 133 -17.11 18.73 2.91
C PHE A 133 -18.02 18.65 4.15
N LEU A 134 -17.45 18.33 5.32
CA LEU A 134 -18.17 18.25 6.59
C LEU A 134 -18.63 19.63 7.07
N LEU A 135 -17.80 20.67 6.91
CA LEU A 135 -18.11 22.04 7.31
C LEU A 135 -19.30 22.60 6.52
N ILE A 136 -19.34 22.38 5.20
CA ILE A 136 -20.47 22.79 4.34
C ILE A 136 -21.79 22.14 4.78
N ARG A 137 -21.72 20.93 5.36
CA ARG A 137 -22.87 20.16 5.85
C ARG A 137 -23.14 20.33 7.35
N PHE A 138 -22.41 21.21 8.02
CA PHE A 138 -22.54 21.47 9.46
C PHE A 138 -22.35 20.22 10.35
N ARG A 139 -21.51 19.26 9.93
CA ARG A 139 -21.23 18.03 10.67
C ARG A 139 -20.14 18.21 11.73
N TYR A 140 -20.42 19.06 12.72
CA TYR A 140 -19.41 19.52 13.68
C TYR A 140 -18.76 18.43 14.53
N GLN A 141 -19.46 17.32 14.81
CA GLN A 141 -18.88 16.23 15.59
C GLN A 141 -17.75 15.54 14.82
N ASP A 142 -17.97 15.27 13.53
CA ASP A 142 -16.96 14.67 12.65
C ASP A 142 -15.83 15.66 12.35
N CYS A 143 -16.15 16.96 12.25
CA CYS A 143 -15.14 18.01 12.11
C CYS A 143 -14.12 18.01 13.25
N LYS A 144 -14.51 17.69 14.49
CA LYS A 144 -13.56 17.64 15.61
C LYS A 144 -12.51 16.55 15.42
N LEU A 145 -12.92 15.41 14.85
CA LEU A 145 -12.03 14.28 14.60
C LEU A 145 -11.04 14.61 13.49
N THR A 146 -11.52 15.19 12.38
CA THR A 146 -10.64 15.62 11.28
C THR A 146 -9.71 16.77 11.69
N GLU A 147 -10.21 17.73 12.48
CA GLU A 147 -9.41 18.85 12.99
C GLU A 147 -8.28 18.39 13.92
N ALA A 148 -8.57 17.48 14.86
CA ALA A 148 -7.56 16.89 15.72
C ALA A 148 -6.46 16.21 14.90
N PHE A 149 -6.84 15.34 13.95
CA PHE A 149 -5.89 14.68 13.06
C PHE A 149 -5.02 15.67 12.29
N LEU A 150 -5.63 16.69 11.66
CA LEU A 150 -4.92 17.66 10.84
C LEU A 150 -3.96 18.51 11.69
N LYS A 151 -4.39 18.90 12.88
CA LYS A 151 -3.55 19.67 13.80
C LYS A 151 -2.33 18.86 14.25
N ASP A 152 -2.55 17.64 14.71
CA ASP A 152 -1.50 16.77 15.26
C ASP A 152 -0.47 16.37 14.20
N ASN A 153 -0.88 16.33 12.92
CA ASN A 153 -0.03 15.92 11.81
C ASN A 153 0.48 17.08 10.92
N SER A 154 0.16 18.33 11.26
CA SER A 154 0.45 19.50 10.43
C SER A 154 1.94 19.73 10.19
N GLU A 155 2.78 19.63 11.24
CA GLU A 155 4.23 19.79 11.13
C GLU A 155 4.86 18.70 10.24
N PHE A 156 4.42 17.46 10.41
CA PHE A 156 4.87 16.33 9.60
C PHE A 156 4.50 16.52 8.13
N TYR A 157 3.29 17.01 7.85
CA TYR A 157 2.84 17.31 6.50
C TYR A 157 3.70 18.40 5.84
N LEU A 158 3.95 19.51 6.54
CA LEU A 158 4.78 20.59 6.02
C LEU A 158 6.20 20.10 5.70
N LYS A 159 6.78 19.30 6.59
CA LYS A 159 8.10 18.68 6.35
C LYS A 159 8.09 17.73 5.15
N ALA A 160 7.05 16.92 5.00
CA ALA A 160 6.92 16.02 3.85
C ALA A 160 6.83 16.80 2.52
N VAL A 161 6.07 17.89 2.49
CA VAL A 161 5.99 18.80 1.34
C VAL A 161 7.35 19.41 1.02
N GLU A 162 8.06 19.92 2.02
CA GLU A 162 9.39 20.51 1.86
C GLU A 162 10.39 19.49 1.28
N VAL A 163 10.47 18.30 1.87
CA VAL A 163 11.36 17.23 1.39
C VAL A 163 11.01 16.84 -0.04
N LYS A 164 9.72 16.73 -0.37
CA LYS A 164 9.26 16.46 -1.73
C LYS A 164 9.75 17.54 -2.69
N GLU A 165 9.59 18.81 -2.34
CA GLU A 165 10.06 19.93 -3.17
C GLU A 165 11.59 19.90 -3.35
N GLN A 166 12.35 19.64 -2.29
CA GLN A 166 13.80 19.49 -2.34
C GLN A 166 14.25 18.33 -3.24
N LEU A 167 13.50 17.22 -3.32
CA LEU A 167 13.78 16.13 -4.26
C LEU A 167 13.51 16.53 -5.72
N PHE A 168 12.51 17.37 -5.97
CA PHE A 168 12.17 17.85 -7.31
C PHE A 168 13.03 19.04 -7.79
N LEU A 169 13.67 19.78 -6.89
CA LEU A 169 14.57 20.89 -7.22
C LEU A 169 15.80 20.45 -8.07
N PRO A 170 16.56 19.40 -7.73
CA PRO A 170 17.66 18.88 -8.54
C PRO A 170 17.23 18.45 -9.96
N LEU A 171 15.99 17.96 -10.12
CA LEU A 171 15.43 17.60 -11.42
C LEU A 171 15.03 18.84 -12.24
N LYS A 172 14.62 19.92 -11.59
CA LYS A 172 14.37 21.23 -12.24
C LYS A 172 15.64 21.98 -12.60
N ILE A 173 16.75 21.73 -11.90
CA ILE A 173 18.07 22.33 -12.12
C ILE A 173 18.95 21.44 -13.02
N LEU A 174 18.38 20.51 -13.80
CA LEU A 174 19.07 20.06 -15.02
C LEU A 174 19.10 21.27 -15.96
N PRO A 175 20.25 21.96 -16.12
CA PRO A 175 20.28 23.16 -16.92
C PRO A 175 19.87 22.80 -18.34
N SER A 176 19.10 23.66 -18.99
CA SER A 176 18.62 23.57 -20.37
C SER A 176 19.74 23.19 -21.38
N ASN A 177 20.98 23.37 -20.96
CA ASN A 177 22.24 23.00 -21.60
C ASN A 177 22.37 21.47 -21.80
N ILE A 178 21.92 20.65 -20.84
CA ILE A 178 22.01 19.18 -20.91
C ILE A 178 20.87 18.61 -21.78
N LEU A 179 19.66 19.20 -21.71
CA LEU A 179 18.57 18.87 -22.63
C LEU A 179 18.89 19.28 -24.08
N ARG A 180 19.56 20.43 -24.29
CA ARG A 180 20.09 20.82 -25.61
C ARG A 180 21.22 19.90 -26.09
N ALA A 181 22.13 19.48 -25.20
CA ALA A 181 23.19 18.52 -25.53
C ALA A 181 22.63 17.14 -25.89
N ALA A 182 21.61 16.66 -25.18
CA ALA A 182 20.95 15.38 -25.49
C ALA A 182 20.18 15.41 -26.81
N LEU A 183 19.54 16.54 -27.15
CA LEU A 183 18.87 16.73 -28.44
C LEU A 183 19.86 16.93 -29.60
N THR A 184 21.01 17.57 -29.39
CA THR A 184 22.04 17.71 -30.44
C THR A 184 22.83 16.43 -30.67
N LEU A 185 23.06 15.61 -29.64
CA LEU A 185 23.72 14.30 -29.78
C LEU A 185 22.87 13.25 -30.54
N ASN A 186 21.55 13.44 -30.65
CA ASN A 186 20.66 12.52 -31.37
C ASN A 186 20.35 12.94 -32.82
N ILE A 187 20.76 14.16 -33.23
CA ILE A 187 20.59 14.64 -34.62
C ILE A 187 21.85 14.33 -35.47
N GLY A 188 22.97 13.96 -34.85
CA GLY A 188 24.23 13.60 -35.52
C GLY A 188 24.39 12.13 -35.95
N LYS A 189 23.40 11.25 -35.73
CA LYS A 189 23.44 9.83 -36.14
C LYS A 189 22.54 9.49 -37.34
N LYS A 190 22.33 10.45 -38.24
CA LYS A 190 21.89 10.19 -39.61
C LYS A 190 22.81 10.92 -40.57
N ASN A 191 23.81 10.18 -41.07
CA ASN A 191 24.49 10.29 -42.36
C ASN A 191 25.89 9.70 -42.19
N TYR A 192 26.02 8.40 -42.43
CA TYR A 192 26.81 7.78 -43.51
C TYR A 192 26.58 6.27 -43.45
#